data_AF-A0A959K0N3-F1
#
_entry.id   AF-A0A959K0N3-F1
#
_cell.length_a   1.000
_cell.length_b   1.000
_cell.length_c   1.000
_cell.angle_alpha   90.00
_cell.angle_beta   90.00
_cell.angle_gamma   90.00
#
_symmetry.space_group_name_H-M   'P 1'
#
loop_
_entity.id
_entity.type
_entity.pdbx_description
1 polymer ?
#
loop_
_entity_poly.entity_id
_entity_poly.type
_entity_poly.pdbx_seq_one_letter_code
_entity_poly.pdbx_strand_id
1 'polypeptide(L)'
;MIIRLNPAIKYTLTIFAILVNIRVIAQENDTAKSAGKFPIITGLQFQNFALPFKNMGSNLTHPGFFAGTEISYNQKETLVQQATLGGYLNREIGPGIYLCSQLGYRPKIHGKFYGELKTGLSYLRVFHPAQAYQYENGTWRETAGGKSQLGIPFDIGF
;
A
#
# COMPACT_ATOMS: atom_id res chain seq x y z
N MET A 1 -37.25 18.61 -10.01
CA MET A 1 -37.12 17.23 -9.50
C MET A 1 -35.79 17.11 -8.77
N ILE A 2 -35.78 17.14 -7.43
CA ILE A 2 -34.56 17.11 -6.63
C ILE A 2 -34.16 15.64 -6.44
N ILE A 3 -33.15 15.17 -7.17
CA ILE A 3 -32.64 13.80 -7.06
C ILE A 3 -31.87 13.70 -5.73
N ARG A 4 -32.49 13.04 -4.74
CA ARG A 4 -31.83 12.73 -3.46
C ARG A 4 -30.87 11.57 -3.68
N LEU A 5 -29.61 11.88 -3.97
CA LEU A 5 -28.52 10.90 -4.00
C LEU A 5 -28.29 10.29 -2.60
N ASN A 6 -28.13 8.97 -2.57
CA ASN A 6 -27.76 8.20 -1.38
C ASN A 6 -26.45 8.77 -0.78
N PRO A 7 -26.37 8.96 0.56
CA PRO A 7 -25.17 9.49 1.21
C PRO A 7 -23.88 8.74 0.83
N ALA A 8 -23.92 7.42 0.65
CA ALA A 8 -22.75 6.65 0.23
C ALA A 8 -22.20 7.10 -1.14
N ILE A 9 -23.10 7.37 -2.10
CA ILE A 9 -22.74 7.82 -3.45
C ILE A 9 -22.14 9.23 -3.41
N LYS A 10 -22.61 10.09 -2.49
CA LYS A 10 -22.05 11.43 -2.28
C LYS A 10 -20.59 11.36 -1.80
N TYR A 11 -20.28 10.50 -0.82
CA TYR A 11 -18.92 10.35 -0.33
C TYR A 11 -17.97 9.77 -1.40
N THR A 12 -18.43 8.79 -2.19
CA THR A 12 -17.65 8.24 -3.30
C THR A 12 -17.34 9.29 -4.37
N LEU A 13 -18.33 10.13 -4.73
CA LEU A 13 -18.14 11.22 -5.69
C LEU A 13 -17.19 12.31 -5.16
N THR A 14 -17.26 12.63 -3.86
CA THR A 14 -16.34 13.60 -3.25
C THR A 14 -14.90 13.07 -3.21
N ILE A 15 -14.69 11.80 -2.88
CA ILE A 15 -13.36 11.17 -2.90
C ILE A 15 -12.81 11.14 -4.33
N PHE A 16 -13.63 10.77 -5.32
CA PHE A 16 -13.25 10.78 -6.73
C PHE A 16 -12.88 12.20 -7.21
N ALA A 17 -13.63 13.22 -6.83
CA ALA A 17 -13.35 14.61 -7.17
C ALA A 17 -12.04 15.13 -6.52
N ILE A 18 -11.70 14.68 -5.31
CA ILE A 18 -10.44 15.01 -4.65
C ILE A 18 -9.26 14.33 -5.35
N LEU A 19 -9.40 13.05 -5.74
CA LEU A 19 -8.35 12.30 -6.44
C LEU A 19 -8.07 12.84 -7.86
N VAL A 20 -9.09 13.32 -8.57
CA VAL A 20 -8.95 13.91 -9.91
C VAL A 20 -8.26 15.29 -9.90
N ASN A 21 -8.26 16.00 -8.76
CA ASN A 21 -7.63 17.32 -8.62
C ASN A 21 -6.16 17.28 -8.17
N ILE A 22 -5.60 16.09 -7.90
CA ILE A 22 -4.15 15.95 -7.71
C ILE A 22 -3.49 16.02 -9.09
N ARG A 23 -3.36 17.24 -9.61
CA ARG A 23 -2.42 17.53 -10.69
C ARG A 23 -1.03 17.32 -10.12
N VAL A 24 -0.50 16.11 -10.32
CA VAL A 24 0.92 15.82 -10.14
C VAL A 24 1.66 16.66 -11.17
N ILE A 25 2.09 17.86 -10.77
CA ILE A 25 3.09 18.62 -11.50
C ILE A 25 4.42 17.93 -11.19
N ALA A 26 4.74 16.89 -11.95
CA ALA A 26 6.10 16.41 -12.03
C ALA A 26 6.89 17.44 -12.83
N GLN A 27 7.70 18.26 -12.17
CA GLN A 27 8.66 19.15 -12.84
C GLN A 27 9.80 18.31 -13.40
N GLU A 28 9.87 18.21 -14.73
CA GLU A 28 11.03 17.70 -15.45
C GLU A 28 12.01 18.86 -15.67
N ASN A 29 12.97 19.03 -14.76
CA ASN A 29 14.11 19.92 -14.98
C ASN A 29 15.23 19.13 -15.66
N ASP A 30 15.26 19.26 -16.97
CA ASP A 30 16.21 18.64 -17.89
C ASP A 30 17.47 19.51 -18.02
N THR A 31 18.31 19.61 -16.97
CA THR A 31 19.75 19.98 -17.06
C THR A 31 20.41 20.07 -15.68
N ALA A 32 20.76 18.91 -15.11
CA ALA A 32 21.89 18.77 -14.20
C ALA A 32 22.15 17.27 -14.04
N LYS A 33 23.42 16.84 -14.03
CA LYS A 33 23.81 15.55 -13.44
C LYS A 33 23.40 15.59 -11.96
N SER A 34 22.16 15.24 -11.70
CA SER A 34 21.49 15.38 -10.41
C SER A 34 21.79 14.13 -9.58
N ALA A 35 22.21 14.33 -8.34
CA ALA A 35 22.33 13.28 -7.33
C ALA A 35 21.06 12.40 -7.36
N GLY A 36 21.25 11.08 -7.28
CA GLY A 36 20.26 10.04 -7.58
C GLY A 36 18.81 10.45 -7.34
N LYS A 37 18.02 10.53 -8.42
CA LYS A 37 16.58 10.77 -8.34
C LYS A 37 15.95 9.59 -7.58
N PHE A 38 15.39 9.86 -6.40
CA PHE A 38 14.58 8.91 -5.64
C PHE A 38 13.11 9.25 -5.90
N PRO A 39 12.48 8.72 -6.97
CA PRO A 39 11.06 8.93 -7.20
C PRO A 39 10.28 8.45 -5.97
N ILE A 40 9.30 9.25 -5.56
CA ILE A 40 8.44 8.96 -4.42
C ILE A 40 7.17 8.30 -4.97
N ILE A 41 6.83 7.15 -4.41
CA ILE A 41 5.59 6.43 -4.67
C ILE A 41 4.71 6.62 -3.44
N THR A 42 3.46 7.01 -3.62
CA THR A 42 2.47 7.03 -2.54
C THR A 42 1.19 6.37 -3.02
N GLY A 43 0.41 5.82 -2.10
CA GLY A 43 -0.83 5.18 -2.47
C GLY A 43 -1.73 4.85 -1.30
N LEU A 44 -2.95 4.47 -1.68
CA LEU A 44 -3.95 3.92 -0.80
C LEU A 44 -3.89 2.40 -0.88
N GLN A 45 -4.15 1.75 0.24
CA GLN A 45 -4.36 0.31 0.30
C GLN A 45 -5.57 0.00 1.16
N PHE A 46 -6.11 -1.20 0.96
CA PHE A 46 -7.23 -1.71 1.76
C PHE A 46 -6.87 -3.11 2.22
N GLN A 47 -6.78 -3.28 3.54
CA GLN A 47 -6.48 -4.59 4.11
C GLN A 47 -7.79 -5.36 4.28
N ASN A 48 -7.91 -6.55 3.69
CA ASN A 48 -9.11 -7.36 3.87
C ASN A 48 -8.80 -8.86 3.85
N PHE A 49 -9.59 -9.62 4.62
CA PHE A 49 -9.61 -11.08 4.66
C PHE A 49 -10.87 -11.68 4.02
N ALA A 50 -11.70 -10.86 3.37
CA ALA A 50 -12.88 -11.35 2.67
C ALA A 50 -12.50 -12.22 1.47
N LEU A 51 -13.34 -13.22 1.19
CA LEU A 51 -13.23 -14.00 -0.04
C LEU A 51 -13.39 -13.06 -1.24
N PRO A 52 -12.46 -13.10 -2.22
CA PRO A 52 -12.62 -12.32 -3.44
C PRO A 52 -13.95 -12.76 -4.10
N PHE A 53 -14.69 -11.79 -4.62
CA PHE A 53 -15.96 -11.96 -5.36
C PHE A 53 -17.26 -12.21 -4.56
N LYS A 54 -17.22 -12.45 -3.24
CA LYS A 54 -18.47 -12.61 -2.46
C LYS A 54 -19.13 -11.27 -2.11
N ASN A 55 -18.34 -10.26 -1.77
CA ASN A 55 -18.82 -8.92 -1.43
C ASN A 55 -17.81 -7.87 -1.86
N MET A 56 -17.94 -7.36 -3.09
CA MET A 56 -17.00 -6.40 -3.67
C MET A 56 -16.86 -5.11 -2.86
N GLY A 57 -17.94 -4.66 -2.20
CA GLY A 57 -17.91 -3.46 -1.36
C GLY A 57 -17.06 -3.62 -0.10
N SER A 58 -16.96 -4.86 0.42
CA SER A 58 -16.11 -5.13 1.58
C SER A 58 -14.62 -5.00 1.25
N ASN A 59 -14.20 -5.18 0.00
CA ASN A 59 -12.78 -5.09 -0.39
C ASN A 59 -12.16 -3.69 -0.15
N LEU A 60 -13.00 -2.66 0.01
CA LEU A 60 -12.57 -1.29 0.31
C LEU A 60 -12.61 -0.95 1.81
N THR A 61 -12.76 -1.95 2.69
CA THR A 61 -12.68 -1.74 4.15
C THR A 61 -11.23 -1.73 4.64
N HIS A 62 -11.02 -1.15 5.82
CA HIS A 62 -9.71 -1.04 6.49
C HIS A 62 -8.66 -0.28 5.64
N PRO A 63 -8.89 1.03 5.42
CA PRO A 63 -8.00 1.84 4.62
C PRO A 63 -6.63 1.94 5.28
N GLY A 64 -5.63 2.06 4.42
CA GLY A 64 -4.26 2.32 4.76
C GLY A 64 -3.61 3.21 3.72
N PHE A 65 -2.42 3.68 4.07
CA PHE A 65 -1.59 4.50 3.23
C PHE A 65 -0.20 3.90 3.17
N PHE A 66 0.48 4.13 2.07
CA PHE A 66 1.88 3.81 1.96
C PHE A 66 2.63 4.90 1.23
N ALA A 67 3.92 4.98 1.54
CA ALA A 67 4.89 5.79 0.86
C ALA A 67 6.14 4.94 0.61
N GLY A 68 6.80 5.17 -0.50
CA GLY A 68 7.95 4.41 -0.92
C GLY A 68 8.82 5.18 -1.88
N THR A 69 9.92 4.57 -2.24
CA THR A 69 10.77 5.03 -3.33
C THR A 69 11.16 3.86 -4.19
N GLU A 70 11.47 4.15 -5.44
CA GLU A 70 11.92 3.19 -6.41
C GLU A 70 13.21 3.66 -7.07
N ILE A 71 14.17 2.75 -7.22
CA ILE A 71 15.45 3.06 -7.81
C ILE A 71 15.62 2.12 -9.00
N SER A 72 15.90 2.68 -10.17
CA SER A 72 16.28 1.90 -11.34
C SER A 72 17.78 1.62 -11.34
N TYR A 73 18.16 0.36 -11.56
CA TYR A 73 19.55 -0.05 -11.70
C TYR A 73 20.09 0.13 -13.12
N ASN A 74 19.23 0.37 -14.11
CA ASN A 74 19.67 0.52 -15.49
C ASN A 74 18.96 1.66 -16.23
N GLN A 75 19.61 2.16 -17.29
CA GLN A 75 19.09 3.27 -18.09
C GLN A 75 17.78 2.95 -18.81
N LYS A 76 17.46 1.66 -18.99
CA LYS A 76 16.22 1.20 -19.63
C LYS A 76 15.06 1.00 -18.64
N GLU A 77 15.30 1.18 -17.35
CA GLU A 77 14.34 0.98 -16.26
C GLU A 77 13.71 -0.41 -16.22
N THR A 78 14.43 -1.43 -16.72
CA THR A 78 13.93 -2.81 -16.74
C THR A 78 14.19 -3.53 -15.43
N LEU A 79 15.10 -3.04 -14.58
CA LEU A 79 15.38 -3.62 -13.28
C LEU A 79 15.31 -2.53 -12.22
N VAL A 80 14.39 -2.68 -11.28
CA VAL A 80 14.11 -1.68 -10.25
C VAL A 80 14.12 -2.30 -8.86
N GLN A 81 14.48 -1.51 -7.85
CA GLN A 81 14.28 -1.84 -6.44
C GLN A 81 13.28 -0.85 -5.87
N GLN A 82 12.23 -1.36 -5.25
CA GLN A 82 11.25 -0.55 -4.54
C GLN A 82 11.37 -0.80 -3.04
N ALA A 83 11.41 0.27 -2.24
CA ALA A 83 11.26 0.22 -0.79
C ALA A 83 9.96 0.92 -0.41
N THR A 84 9.16 0.35 0.47
CA THR A 84 7.86 0.88 0.85
C THR A 84 7.62 0.73 2.35
N LEU A 85 7.08 1.78 2.95
CA LEU A 85 6.57 1.81 4.31
C LEU A 85 5.09 2.16 4.24
N GLY A 86 4.26 1.43 4.95
CA GLY A 86 2.85 1.76 5.03
C GLY A 86 2.21 1.31 6.32
N GLY A 87 0.95 1.66 6.47
CA GLY A 87 0.13 1.23 7.59
C GLY A 87 -1.34 1.24 7.24
N TYR A 88 -2.11 0.48 8.01
CA TYR A 88 -3.56 0.37 7.85
C TYR A 88 -4.25 0.34 9.20
N LEU A 89 -5.51 0.77 9.20
CA LEU A 89 -6.38 0.68 10.36
C LEU A 89 -7.38 -0.46 10.13
N ASN A 90 -7.31 -1.49 10.97
CA ASN A 90 -8.31 -2.55 10.98
C ASN A 90 -8.82 -2.77 12.40
N ARG A 91 -10.15 -2.72 12.59
CA ARG A 91 -10.79 -2.86 13.90
C ARG A 91 -10.84 -4.31 14.38
N GLU A 92 -10.94 -5.26 13.46
CA GLU A 92 -11.13 -6.68 13.74
C GLU A 92 -9.81 -7.38 14.10
N ILE A 93 -8.74 -7.10 13.34
CA ILE A 93 -7.42 -7.73 13.55
C ILE A 93 -6.41 -6.79 14.23
N GLY A 94 -6.74 -5.51 14.34
CA GLY A 94 -5.87 -4.45 14.84
C GLY A 94 -5.14 -3.68 13.74
N PRO A 95 -4.66 -2.45 14.05
CA PRO A 95 -3.90 -1.65 13.12
C PRO A 95 -2.54 -2.29 12.85
N GLY A 96 -2.02 -2.09 11.64
CA GLY A 96 -0.74 -2.64 11.24
C GLY A 96 0.17 -1.62 10.58
N ILE A 97 1.47 -1.80 10.76
CA ILE A 97 2.53 -1.10 10.02
C ILE A 97 3.35 -2.13 9.28
N TYR A 98 3.81 -1.82 8.08
CA TYR A 98 4.61 -2.75 7.31
C TYR A 98 5.72 -2.05 6.54
N LEU A 99 6.81 -2.77 6.38
CA LEU A 99 7.98 -2.41 5.59
C LEU A 99 8.13 -3.45 4.50
N CYS A 100 8.46 -3.01 3.30
CA CYS A 100 8.54 -3.87 2.14
C CYS A 100 9.73 -3.45 1.27
N SER A 101 10.47 -4.43 0.78
CA SER A 101 11.50 -4.24 -0.22
C SER A 101 11.28 -5.24 -1.34
N GLN A 102 11.13 -4.75 -2.57
CA GLN A 102 10.84 -5.53 -3.76
C GLN A 102 11.86 -5.26 -4.85
N LEU A 103 12.22 -6.31 -5.58
CA LEU A 103 12.92 -6.23 -6.85
C LEU A 103 11.91 -6.42 -7.98
N GLY A 104 11.95 -5.51 -8.94
CA GLY A 104 11.06 -5.46 -10.09
C GLY A 104 11.78 -5.71 -11.40
N TYR A 105 11.17 -6.51 -12.27
CA TYR A 105 11.57 -6.69 -13.65
C TYR A 105 10.48 -6.14 -14.58
N ARG A 106 10.86 -5.22 -15.47
CA ARG A 106 9.97 -4.52 -16.41
C ARG A 106 10.39 -4.71 -17.86
N PRO A 107 10.06 -5.85 -18.50
CA PRO A 107 10.34 -6.02 -19.91
C PRO A 107 9.40 -5.15 -20.76
N LYS A 108 9.96 -4.41 -21.72
CA LYS A 108 9.17 -3.73 -22.76
C LYS A 108 8.63 -4.79 -23.72
N ILE A 109 7.31 -4.82 -23.89
CA ILE A 109 6.63 -5.79 -24.76
C ILE A 109 6.51 -5.20 -26.17
N HIS A 110 5.88 -4.03 -26.30
CA HIS A 110 5.72 -3.36 -27.59
C HIS A 110 5.50 -1.85 -27.43
N GLY A 111 6.29 -1.03 -28.13
CA GLY A 111 6.18 0.43 -28.04
C GLY A 111 6.36 0.95 -26.61
N LYS A 112 5.29 1.54 -26.05
CA LYS A 112 5.23 2.04 -24.66
C LYS A 112 4.60 1.06 -23.67
N PHE A 113 4.17 -0.12 -24.14
CA PHE A 113 3.60 -1.17 -23.30
C PHE A 113 4.70 -2.00 -22.66
N TYR A 114 4.65 -2.16 -21.34
CA TYR A 114 5.64 -2.91 -20.57
C TYR A 114 4.91 -3.84 -19.61
N GLY A 115 5.40 -5.06 -19.43
CA GLY A 115 4.98 -5.87 -18.29
C GLY A 115 5.78 -5.45 -17.06
N GLU A 116 5.21 -5.63 -15.87
CA GLU A 116 5.92 -5.48 -14.60
C GLU A 116 5.71 -6.72 -13.75
N LEU A 117 6.79 -7.20 -13.15
CA LEU A 117 6.76 -8.25 -12.14
C LEU A 117 7.64 -7.81 -10.97
N LYS A 118 7.09 -7.75 -9.76
CA LYS A 118 7.88 -7.45 -8.55
C LYS A 118 7.73 -8.53 -7.50
N THR A 119 8.83 -8.86 -6.83
CA THR A 119 8.83 -9.79 -5.69
C THR A 119 9.88 -9.38 -4.68
N GLY A 120 9.76 -9.81 -3.43
CA GLY A 120 10.79 -9.51 -2.44
C GLY A 120 10.44 -9.98 -1.04
N LEU A 121 10.72 -9.14 -0.05
CA LEU A 121 10.49 -9.42 1.36
C LEU A 121 9.67 -8.30 1.99
N SER A 122 8.78 -8.67 2.89
CA SER A 122 8.03 -7.74 3.71
C SER A 122 8.08 -8.14 5.18
N TYR A 123 8.02 -7.14 6.04
CA TYR A 123 7.83 -7.27 7.48
C TYR A 123 6.58 -6.50 7.87
N LEU A 124 5.64 -7.19 8.49
CA LEU A 124 4.38 -6.63 8.97
C LEU A 124 4.34 -6.76 10.50
N ARG A 125 4.02 -5.66 11.17
CA ARG A 125 3.71 -5.63 12.61
C ARG A 125 2.24 -5.24 12.77
N VAL A 126 1.45 -6.10 13.40
CA VAL A 126 0.04 -5.86 13.71
C VAL A 126 -0.11 -5.76 15.22
N PHE A 127 -0.73 -4.70 15.71
CA PHE A 127 -0.97 -4.47 17.14
C PHE A 127 -2.29 -5.09 17.57
N HIS A 128 -2.40 -5.50 18.84
CA HIS A 128 -3.67 -6.07 19.33
C HIS A 128 -4.82 -5.04 19.22
N PRO A 129 -6.01 -5.44 18.72
CA PRO A 129 -7.16 -4.55 18.63
C PRO A 129 -7.79 -4.24 20.00
N ALA A 130 -7.56 -5.09 20.99
CA ALA A 130 -8.07 -4.97 22.35
C ALA A 130 -6.99 -5.38 23.36
N GLN A 131 -7.23 -5.12 24.65
CA GLN A 131 -6.31 -5.51 25.72
C GLN A 131 -6.08 -7.02 25.69
N ALA A 132 -4.83 -7.42 25.55
CA ALA A 132 -4.42 -8.80 25.61
C ALA A 132 -3.91 -9.10 27.01
N TYR A 133 -4.22 -10.29 27.54
CA TYR A 133 -3.73 -10.73 28.83
C TYR A 133 -2.93 -12.02 28.68
N GLN A 134 -1.84 -12.10 29.42
CA GLN A 134 -1.01 -13.29 29.53
C GLN A 134 -1.04 -13.77 30.98
N TYR A 135 -1.20 -15.09 31.15
CA TYR A 135 -1.18 -15.69 32.48
C TYR A 135 0.27 -15.93 32.90
N GLU A 136 0.72 -15.20 33.92
CA GLU A 136 2.08 -15.28 34.44
C GLU A 136 2.04 -15.42 35.96
N ASN A 137 2.67 -16.48 36.48
CA ASN A 137 2.84 -16.72 37.92
C ASN A 137 1.54 -16.61 38.75
N GLY A 138 0.43 -17.17 38.25
CA GLY A 138 -0.83 -17.16 38.99
C GLY A 138 -1.69 -15.91 38.78
N THR A 139 -1.22 -14.93 38.00
CA THR A 139 -1.92 -13.66 37.78
C THR A 139 -2.07 -13.35 36.29
N TRP A 140 -3.22 -12.78 35.91
CA TRP A 140 -3.40 -12.23 34.58
C TRP A 140 -2.72 -10.86 34.51
N ARG A 141 -1.73 -10.72 33.64
CA ARG A 141 -1.05 -9.45 33.37
C ARG A 141 -1.40 -8.99 31.96
N GLU A 142 -1.67 -7.69 31.82
CA GLU A 142 -1.85 -7.09 30.50
C GLU A 142 -0.55 -7.22 29.72
N THR A 143 -0.63 -7.73 28.50
CA THR A 143 0.52 -7.90 27.60
C THR A 143 0.42 -6.89 26.47
N ALA A 144 1.42 -6.00 26.42
CA ALA A 144 1.56 -5.03 25.35
C ALA A 144 2.19 -5.70 24.13
N GLY A 145 1.76 -5.29 22.93
CA GLY A 145 2.42 -5.69 21.69
C GLY A 145 1.45 -6.14 20.60
N GLY A 146 1.82 -7.23 19.94
CA GLY A 146 1.14 -7.69 18.74
C GLY A 146 1.92 -8.76 18.00
N LYS A 147 1.45 -9.10 16.80
CA LYS A 147 2.02 -10.14 15.94
C LYS A 147 2.93 -9.54 14.90
N SER A 148 4.08 -10.16 14.69
CA SER A 148 4.97 -9.86 13.55
C SER A 148 4.89 -10.98 12.51
N GLN A 149 4.96 -10.61 11.24
CA GLN A 149 4.93 -11.54 10.12
C GLN A 149 5.99 -11.14 9.10
N LEU A 150 6.72 -12.13 8.60
CA LEU A 150 7.51 -11.99 7.38
C LEU A 150 6.66 -12.48 6.21
N GLY A 151 6.73 -11.76 5.09
CA GLY A 151 5.98 -12.08 3.89
C GLY A 151 6.85 -12.00 2.65
N ILE A 152 6.37 -12.66 1.59
CA ILE A 152 6.92 -12.55 0.25
C ILE A 152 5.87 -11.81 -0.58
N PRO A 153 5.98 -10.46 -0.71
CA PRO A 153 5.10 -9.69 -1.57
C PRO A 153 5.33 -10.05 -3.03
N PHE A 154 4.26 -10.07 -3.81
CA PHE A 154 4.29 -10.33 -5.23
C PHE A 154 3.34 -9.37 -5.94
N ASP A 155 3.82 -8.75 -7.01
CA ASP A 155 3.09 -7.73 -7.78
C ASP A 155 3.23 -8.01 -9.28
N ILE A 156 2.16 -7.77 -10.02
CA ILE A 156 2.10 -7.89 -11.48
C ILE A 156 1.42 -6.63 -12.02
N GLY A 157 2.09 -5.95 -12.95
CA GLY A 157 1.58 -4.78 -13.67
C GLY A 157 1.75 -4.88 -15.18
N PHE A 158 1.13 -3.96 -15.93
CA PHE A 158 1.19 -3.85 -17.39
C PHE A 158 0.97 -2.41 -17.87
#